data_AF-A0A7K8NV05-F1
#
_entry.id   AF-A0A7K8NV05-F1
#
_cell.length_a   1.000
_cell.length_b   1.000
_cell.length_c   1.000
_cell.angle_alpha   90.00
_cell.angle_beta   90.00
_cell.angle_gamma   90.00
#
_symmetry.space_group_name_H-M   'P 1'
#
loop_
_entity.id
_entity.type
_entity.pdbx_description
1 polymer ?
#
loop_
_entity_poly.entity_id
_entity_poly.type
_entity_poly.pdbx_seq_one_letter_code
_entity_poly.pdbx_strand_id
1 'polypeptide(L)'
;AWKMYLERRSIVLTFLHTNLSCHLLRCHQKRIELLKKSSFYIEVLPKHLALGDQNHLMLPTTTFQLIDPWRFQQMKKVGTTQTKIQLLLLTDLLEQLERGREELVYYLETCDMVTFLSRWDLIKQRLSNLAELMGDFLATLVPGKLYIKHRLVPDVRATKVPNISLVLSTKMPVVFDRKESVAHKDWATLKWFSTSQRSQHEQYELSFRLLAHGTQERSHCGLLTVTSNMCEIQNLLPDRAYEFTVRRAETYSLVYEQWHDSITLKTETNPDQDMESSPCE
;
A
#
# COMPACT_ATOMS: atom_id res chain seq x y z
N ALA A 1 1.77 -48.44 16.21
CA ALA A 1 0.98 -47.62 15.26
C ALA A 1 0.36 -46.39 15.93
N TRP A 2 -0.46 -46.56 16.97
CA TRP A 2 -1.17 -45.45 17.64
C TRP A 2 -0.27 -44.33 18.18
N LYS A 3 0.80 -44.66 18.92
CA LYS A 3 1.75 -43.67 19.45
C LYS A 3 2.40 -42.83 18.34
N MET A 4 2.89 -43.49 17.29
CA MET A 4 3.49 -42.83 16.12
C MET A 4 2.50 -41.93 15.38
N TYR A 5 1.22 -42.35 15.28
CA TYR A 5 0.17 -41.52 14.73
C TYR A 5 -0.04 -40.25 15.56
N LEU A 6 -0.15 -40.36 16.88
CA LEU A 6 -0.33 -39.20 17.76
C LEU A 6 0.84 -38.21 17.67
N GLU A 7 2.08 -38.72 17.66
CA GLU A 7 3.28 -37.90 17.51
C GLU A 7 3.27 -37.13 16.18
N ARG A 8 3.04 -37.83 15.07
CA ARG A 8 2.98 -37.22 13.72
C ARG A 8 1.81 -36.25 13.56
N ARG A 9 0.64 -36.59 14.10
CA ARG A 9 -0.53 -35.73 14.14
C ARG A 9 -0.23 -34.44 14.93
N SER A 10 0.45 -34.56 16.05
CA SER A 10 0.88 -33.40 16.86
C SER A 10 1.78 -32.46 16.08
N ILE A 11 2.71 -32.97 15.27
CA ILE A 11 3.59 -32.13 14.44
C ILE A 11 2.77 -31.26 13.47
N VAL A 12 1.81 -31.86 12.76
CA VAL A 12 0.94 -31.14 11.81
C VAL A 12 0.08 -30.09 12.55
N LEU A 13 -0.52 -30.47 13.68
CA LEU A 13 -1.32 -29.55 14.50
C LEU A 13 -0.49 -28.36 15.00
N THR A 14 0.70 -28.61 15.54
CA THR A 14 1.60 -27.55 15.99
C THR A 14 1.95 -26.60 14.85
N PHE A 15 2.27 -27.12 13.66
CA PHE A 15 2.56 -26.28 12.50
C PHE A 15 1.35 -25.42 12.07
N LEU A 16 0.15 -26.00 12.05
CA LEU A 16 -1.10 -25.27 11.74
C LEU A 16 -1.42 -24.18 12.77
N HIS A 17 -1.09 -24.39 14.05
CA HIS A 17 -1.35 -23.40 15.10
C HIS A 17 -0.29 -22.30 15.18
N THR A 18 0.94 -22.56 14.73
CA THR A 18 2.07 -21.63 14.88
C THR A 18 2.41 -20.95 13.56
N ASN A 19 2.74 -21.73 12.53
CA ASN A 19 3.21 -21.24 11.23
C ASN A 19 2.09 -20.93 10.24
N LEU A 20 0.94 -21.59 10.34
CA LEU A 20 -0.21 -21.39 9.42
C LEU A 20 -1.53 -21.13 10.16
N SER A 21 -1.48 -20.39 11.27
CA SER A 21 -2.70 -20.06 11.99
C SER A 21 -3.62 -19.15 11.15
N CYS A 22 -4.94 -19.32 11.27
CA CYS A 22 -5.90 -18.46 10.56
C CYS A 22 -5.70 -16.98 10.90
N HIS A 23 -5.32 -16.70 12.16
CA HIS A 23 -5.01 -15.34 12.59
C HIS A 23 -3.80 -14.77 11.83
N LEU A 24 -2.70 -15.53 11.76
CA LEU A 24 -1.49 -15.12 11.04
C LEU A 24 -1.76 -14.86 9.55
N LEU A 25 -2.45 -15.78 8.88
CA LEU A 25 -2.80 -15.64 7.46
C LEU A 25 -3.67 -14.40 7.22
N ARG A 26 -4.67 -14.16 8.10
CA ARG A 26 -5.51 -12.95 8.04
C ARG A 26 -4.71 -11.67 8.26
N CYS A 27 -3.72 -11.68 9.17
CA CYS A 27 -2.81 -10.56 9.36
C CYS A 27 -1.98 -10.29 8.09
N HIS A 28 -1.50 -11.34 7.44
CA HIS A 28 -0.78 -11.22 6.16
C HIS A 28 -1.68 -10.71 5.04
N GLN A 29 -2.91 -11.18 4.94
CA GLN A 29 -3.89 -10.67 3.98
C GLN A 29 -4.11 -9.16 4.15
N LYS A 30 -4.36 -8.71 5.38
CA LYS A 30 -4.48 -7.27 5.69
C LYS A 30 -3.23 -6.48 5.31
N ARG A 31 -2.04 -7.05 5.54
CA ARG A 31 -0.77 -6.42 5.18
C ARG A 31 -0.60 -6.29 3.67
N ILE A 32 -0.97 -7.31 2.89
CA ILE A 32 -0.93 -7.25 1.42
C ILE A 32 -1.92 -6.21 0.90
N GLU A 33 -3.13 -6.18 1.43
CA GLU A 33 -4.13 -5.18 1.06
C GLU A 33 -3.66 -3.76 1.37
N LEU A 34 -2.95 -3.56 2.48
CA LEU A 34 -2.31 -2.28 2.79
C LEU A 34 -1.20 -1.93 1.78
N LEU A 35 -0.36 -2.91 1.41
CA LEU A 35 0.70 -2.72 0.41
C LEU A 35 0.15 -2.40 -0.98
N LYS A 36 -0.92 -3.05 -1.42
CA LYS A 36 -1.60 -2.75 -2.70
C LYS A 36 -2.11 -1.31 -2.76
N LYS A 37 -2.50 -0.75 -1.61
CA LYS A 37 -2.97 0.63 -1.45
C LYS A 37 -1.86 1.63 -1.19
N SER A 38 -0.63 1.18 -1.00
CA SER A 38 0.50 2.05 -0.68
C SER A 38 1.09 2.70 -1.94
N SER A 39 1.79 3.81 -1.73
CA SER A 39 2.54 4.50 -2.79
C SER A 39 4.02 4.06 -2.72
N PHE A 40 4.64 3.76 -3.85
CA PHE A 40 6.04 3.31 -3.93
C PHE A 40 6.91 4.34 -4.63
N TYR A 41 8.11 4.57 -4.10
CA TYR A 41 9.05 5.59 -4.56
C TYR A 41 10.42 4.98 -4.83
N ILE A 42 11.18 5.60 -5.75
CA ILE A 42 12.62 5.37 -5.87
C ILE A 42 13.34 6.30 -4.89
N GLU A 43 14.13 5.70 -4.01
CA GLU A 43 15.13 6.41 -3.21
C GLU A 43 16.52 6.20 -3.80
N VAL A 44 17.25 7.32 -3.93
CA VAL A 44 18.65 7.33 -4.37
C VAL A 44 19.52 7.40 -3.14
N LEU A 45 20.27 6.33 -2.87
CA LEU A 45 21.19 6.22 -1.75
C LEU A 45 22.65 6.16 -2.23
N PRO A 46 23.59 6.89 -1.62
CA PRO A 46 25.01 6.70 -1.87
C PRO A 46 25.47 5.33 -1.32
N LYS A 47 26.21 4.55 -2.11
CA LYS A 47 26.66 3.18 -1.73
C LYS A 47 27.72 3.14 -0.62
N HIS A 48 28.33 4.26 -0.24
CA HIS A 48 29.46 4.31 0.70
C HIS A 48 29.10 4.78 2.12
N LEU A 49 27.89 4.49 2.61
CA LEU A 49 27.53 4.68 4.04
C LEU A 49 28.01 3.52 4.93
N ALA A 50 29.14 2.89 4.59
CA ALA A 50 29.89 2.01 5.48
C ALA A 50 31.27 2.65 5.67
N LEU A 51 31.66 2.89 6.92
CA LEU A 51 32.83 3.65 7.38
C LEU A 51 32.65 5.17 7.44
N GLY A 52 32.08 5.65 8.56
CA GLY A 52 32.74 6.62 9.46
C GLY A 52 33.24 7.98 8.96
N ASP A 53 33.05 8.38 7.70
CA ASP A 53 33.51 9.67 7.19
C ASP A 53 32.33 10.65 7.06
N GLN A 54 32.20 11.54 8.06
CA GLN A 54 31.09 12.50 8.19
C GLN A 54 31.17 13.70 7.22
N ASN A 55 32.02 13.68 6.19
CA ASN A 55 32.35 14.91 5.44
C ASN A 55 31.67 15.11 4.08
N HIS A 56 30.84 14.19 3.59
CA HIS A 56 30.12 14.40 2.32
C HIS A 56 28.67 13.91 2.37
N LEU A 57 27.85 14.52 3.23
CA LEU A 57 26.40 14.53 3.08
C LEU A 57 26.02 15.43 1.88
N MET A 58 26.27 14.96 0.66
CA MET A 58 25.62 15.52 -0.53
C MET A 58 24.11 15.35 -0.33
N LEU A 59 23.38 16.46 -0.19
CA LEU A 59 21.93 16.48 -0.04
C LEU A 59 21.28 15.68 -1.19
N PRO A 60 20.21 14.90 -0.95
CA PRO A 60 19.52 14.10 -1.97
C PRO A 60 19.22 14.85 -3.27
N THR A 61 18.95 16.16 -3.17
CA THR A 61 18.67 17.05 -4.30
C THR A 61 19.87 17.22 -5.24
N THR A 62 21.11 17.20 -4.73
CA THR A 62 22.33 17.31 -5.52
C THR A 62 22.68 16.00 -6.25
N THR A 63 22.31 14.85 -5.69
CA THR A 63 22.50 13.54 -6.33
C THR A 63 21.54 13.31 -7.49
N PHE A 64 20.30 13.81 -7.42
CA PHE A 64 19.34 13.73 -8.55
C PHE A 64 19.78 14.55 -9.75
N GLN A 65 20.46 15.68 -9.55
CA GLN A 65 20.99 16.52 -10.64
C GLN A 65 22.08 15.80 -11.47
N LEU A 66 22.72 14.77 -10.90
CA LEU A 66 23.76 13.99 -11.59
C LEU A 66 23.17 12.81 -12.39
N ILE A 67 21.90 12.48 -12.18
CA ILE A 67 21.26 11.34 -12.84
C ILE A 67 20.70 11.82 -14.18
N ASP A 68 20.98 11.05 -15.24
CA ASP A 68 20.36 11.30 -16.54
C ASP A 68 18.83 11.13 -16.45
N PRO A 69 18.03 12.16 -16.78
CA PRO A 69 16.58 12.12 -16.63
C PRO A 69 15.92 11.00 -17.44
N TRP A 70 16.40 10.71 -18.65
CA TRP A 70 15.85 9.64 -19.48
C TRP A 70 16.11 8.26 -18.88
N ARG A 71 17.33 8.02 -18.37
CA ARG A 71 17.67 6.78 -17.65
C ARG A 71 16.88 6.65 -16.37
N PHE A 72 16.63 7.75 -15.66
CA PHE A 72 15.78 7.73 -14.47
C PHE A 72 14.33 7.37 -14.81
N GLN A 73 13.77 7.93 -15.87
CA GLN A 73 12.43 7.56 -16.36
C GLN A 73 12.35 6.08 -16.75
N GLN A 74 13.40 5.51 -17.35
CA GLN A 74 13.45 4.07 -17.59
C GLN A 74 13.50 3.27 -16.27
N MET A 75 14.23 3.75 -15.26
CA MET A 75 14.21 3.11 -13.95
C MET A 75 12.88 3.23 -13.22
N LYS A 76 12.11 4.32 -13.41
CA LYS A 76 10.73 4.39 -12.94
C LYS A 76 9.92 3.23 -13.51
N LYS A 77 9.97 3.00 -14.83
CA LYS A 77 9.27 1.87 -15.48
C LYS A 77 9.68 0.52 -14.93
N VAL A 78 10.98 0.29 -14.73
CA VAL A 78 11.49 -0.95 -14.11
C VAL A 78 10.95 -1.10 -12.69
N GLY A 79 10.98 -0.02 -11.90
CA GLY A 79 10.41 -0.01 -10.56
C GLY A 79 8.92 -0.32 -10.57
N THR A 80 8.14 0.26 -11.49
CA THR A 80 6.69 0.03 -11.60
C THR A 80 6.42 -1.44 -11.89
N THR A 81 7.14 -2.03 -12.85
CA THR A 81 7.02 -3.45 -13.18
C THR A 81 7.43 -4.33 -12.00
N GLN A 82 8.54 -4.03 -11.33
CA GLN A 82 9.01 -4.78 -10.17
C GLN A 82 7.99 -4.73 -9.02
N THR A 83 7.42 -3.56 -8.70
CA THR A 83 6.37 -3.42 -7.70
C THR A 83 5.13 -4.22 -8.06
N LYS A 84 4.68 -4.17 -9.32
CA LYS A 84 3.52 -4.97 -9.78
C LYS A 84 3.76 -6.47 -9.64
N ILE A 85 4.93 -6.96 -10.07
CA ILE A 85 5.31 -8.36 -9.94
C ILE A 85 5.37 -8.76 -8.46
N GLN A 86 5.97 -7.93 -7.60
CA GLN A 86 6.05 -8.19 -6.16
C GLN A 86 4.66 -8.30 -5.51
N LEU A 87 3.73 -7.40 -5.82
CA LEU A 87 2.38 -7.42 -5.28
C LEU A 87 1.57 -8.63 -5.75
N LEU A 88 1.74 -9.03 -7.02
CA LEU A 88 1.14 -10.24 -7.58
C LEU A 88 1.71 -11.50 -6.90
N LEU A 89 3.03 -11.59 -6.80
CA LEU A 89 3.72 -12.70 -6.16
C LEU A 89 3.31 -12.85 -4.68
N LEU A 90 3.21 -11.74 -3.93
CA LEU A 90 2.73 -11.78 -2.55
C LEU A 90 1.31 -12.37 -2.44
N THR A 91 0.43 -12.00 -3.37
CA THR A 91 -0.94 -12.50 -3.38
C THR A 91 -0.97 -13.99 -3.68
N ASP A 92 -0.23 -14.44 -4.69
CA ASP A 92 -0.13 -15.85 -5.08
C ASP A 92 0.49 -16.72 -3.97
N LEU A 93 1.59 -16.27 -3.37
CA LEU A 93 2.24 -16.98 -2.25
C LEU A 93 1.28 -17.13 -1.06
N LEU A 94 0.51 -16.09 -0.71
CA LEU A 94 -0.47 -16.19 0.37
C LEU A 94 -1.59 -17.18 0.03
N GLU A 95 -2.12 -17.16 -1.20
CA GLU A 95 -3.15 -18.11 -1.64
C GLU A 95 -2.63 -19.55 -1.60
N GLN A 96 -1.36 -19.78 -1.98
CA GLN A 96 -0.72 -21.08 -1.86
C GLN A 96 -0.57 -21.53 -0.40
N LEU A 97 -0.26 -20.62 0.53
CA LEU A 97 -0.20 -20.91 1.97
C LEU A 97 -1.59 -21.26 2.54
N GLU A 98 -2.63 -20.52 2.14
CA GLU A 98 -4.02 -20.77 2.53
C GLU A 98 -4.50 -22.14 2.04
N ARG A 99 -4.30 -22.45 0.76
CA ARG A 99 -4.61 -23.78 0.19
C ARG A 99 -3.81 -24.90 0.86
N GLY A 100 -2.52 -24.67 1.12
CA GLY A 100 -1.68 -25.63 1.84
C GLY A 100 -2.18 -25.90 3.25
N ARG A 101 -2.70 -24.87 3.93
CA ARG A 101 -3.34 -25.02 5.24
C ARG A 101 -4.59 -25.90 5.15
N GLU A 102 -5.48 -25.63 4.20
CA GLU A 102 -6.70 -26.41 3.97
C GLU A 102 -6.38 -27.89 3.71
N GLU A 103 -5.36 -28.16 2.90
CA GLU A 103 -4.88 -29.51 2.62
C GLU A 103 -4.39 -30.25 3.89
N LEU A 104 -3.61 -29.57 4.74
CA LEU A 104 -3.15 -30.14 6.01
C LEU A 104 -4.29 -30.41 6.99
N VAL A 105 -5.29 -29.54 7.04
CA VAL A 105 -6.51 -29.76 7.84
C VAL A 105 -7.29 -30.96 7.32
N TYR A 106 -7.42 -31.10 6.00
CA TYR A 106 -8.07 -32.25 5.38
C TYR A 106 -7.43 -33.58 5.80
N TYR A 107 -6.08 -33.68 5.78
CA TYR A 107 -5.39 -34.89 6.26
C TYR A 107 -5.70 -35.21 7.72
N LEU A 108 -5.92 -34.20 8.57
CA LEU A 108 -6.21 -34.39 9.99
C LEU A 108 -7.67 -34.75 10.29
N GLU A 109 -8.61 -34.23 9.50
CA GLU A 109 -10.05 -34.38 9.76
C GLU A 109 -10.66 -35.55 9.00
N THR A 110 -10.15 -35.87 7.81
CA THR A 110 -10.79 -36.82 6.90
C THR A 110 -10.05 -38.15 6.77
N CYS A 111 -8.72 -38.17 6.90
CA CYS A 111 -7.97 -39.42 6.80
C CYS A 111 -8.05 -40.24 8.09
N ASP A 112 -8.30 -41.54 7.95
CA ASP A 112 -8.15 -42.49 9.04
C ASP A 112 -6.67 -42.68 9.42
N MET A 113 -6.42 -43.34 10.56
CA MET A 113 -5.06 -43.54 11.08
C MET A 113 -4.14 -44.23 10.06
N VAL A 114 -4.65 -45.23 9.34
CA VAL A 114 -3.86 -46.04 8.41
C VAL A 114 -3.47 -45.19 7.19
N THR A 115 -4.41 -44.46 6.60
CA THR A 115 -4.17 -43.58 5.45
C THR A 115 -3.26 -42.41 5.83
N PHE A 116 -3.43 -41.83 7.01
CA PHE A 116 -2.57 -40.75 7.48
C PHE A 116 -1.12 -41.22 7.62
N LEU A 117 -0.91 -42.39 8.24
CA LEU A 117 0.43 -42.95 8.43
C LEU A 117 1.09 -43.37 7.11
N SER A 118 0.33 -43.90 6.15
CA SER A 118 0.87 -44.31 4.85
C SER A 118 1.24 -43.11 3.97
N ARG A 119 0.55 -41.98 4.12
CA ARG A 119 0.85 -40.72 3.41
C ARG A 119 1.81 -39.80 4.17
N TRP A 120 2.40 -40.26 5.28
CA TRP A 120 3.19 -39.39 6.15
C TRP A 120 4.36 -38.70 5.43
N ASP A 121 5.10 -39.39 4.56
CA ASP A 121 6.24 -38.79 3.88
C ASP A 121 5.81 -37.64 2.95
N LEU A 122 4.65 -37.78 2.29
CA LEU A 122 4.02 -36.71 1.51
C LEU A 122 3.63 -35.53 2.40
N ILE A 123 2.97 -35.80 3.55
CA ILE A 123 2.58 -34.77 4.51
C ILE A 123 3.82 -34.03 5.04
N LYS A 124 4.89 -34.76 5.35
CA LYS A 124 6.16 -34.20 5.83
C LYS A 124 6.81 -33.31 4.78
N GLN A 125 6.88 -33.77 3.53
CA GLN A 125 7.38 -32.95 2.42
C GLN A 125 6.52 -31.69 2.25
N ARG A 126 5.19 -31.82 2.35
CA ARG A 126 4.28 -30.68 2.26
C ARG A 126 4.51 -29.65 3.36
N LEU A 127 4.73 -30.07 4.61
CA LEU A 127 5.10 -29.19 5.71
C LEU A 127 6.39 -28.41 5.41
N SER A 128 7.43 -29.08 4.90
CA SER A 128 8.69 -28.43 4.54
C SER A 128 8.51 -27.41 3.41
N ASN A 129 7.78 -27.78 2.35
CA ASN A 129 7.50 -26.87 1.24
C ASN A 129 6.73 -25.63 1.71
N LEU A 130 5.75 -25.79 2.60
CA LEU A 130 4.98 -24.66 3.14
C LEU A 130 5.81 -23.77 4.06
N ALA A 131 6.78 -24.34 4.79
CA ALA A 131 7.71 -23.55 5.59
C ALA A 131 8.64 -22.70 4.71
N GLU A 132 9.17 -23.26 3.61
CA GLU A 132 9.96 -22.54 2.62
C GLU A 132 9.15 -21.44 1.94
N LEU A 133 7.93 -21.77 1.50
CA LEU A 133 6.99 -20.82 0.90
C LEU A 133 6.67 -19.64 1.83
N MET A 134 6.52 -19.89 3.13
CA MET A 134 6.36 -18.82 4.13
C MET A 134 7.63 -17.96 4.22
N GLY A 135 8.82 -18.57 4.14
CA GLY A 135 10.09 -17.84 4.06
C GLY A 135 10.15 -16.91 2.84
N ASP A 136 9.79 -17.41 1.66
CA ASP A 136 9.73 -16.63 0.41
C ASP A 136 8.70 -15.49 0.50
N PHE A 137 7.54 -15.77 1.08
CA PHE A 137 6.51 -14.77 1.34
C PHE A 137 7.05 -13.63 2.21
N LEU A 138 7.69 -13.96 3.34
CA LEU A 138 8.25 -12.98 4.26
C LEU A 138 9.39 -12.17 3.61
N ALA A 139 10.24 -12.81 2.82
CA ALA A 139 11.31 -12.13 2.07
C ALA A 139 10.75 -11.15 1.02
N THR A 140 9.60 -11.50 0.41
CA THR A 140 8.93 -10.68 -0.60
C THR A 140 8.13 -9.50 0.00
N LEU A 141 7.83 -9.51 1.30
CA LEU A 141 7.05 -8.43 1.96
C LEU A 141 7.77 -7.07 1.99
N VAL A 142 9.09 -7.06 1.89
CA VAL A 142 9.89 -5.82 1.91
C VAL A 142 10.29 -5.48 0.46
N PRO A 143 9.91 -4.31 -0.06
CA PRO A 143 10.37 -3.86 -1.36
C PRO A 143 11.90 -3.86 -1.41
N GLY A 144 12.44 -4.60 -2.36
CA GLY A 144 13.88 -4.84 -2.47
C GLY A 144 14.64 -3.71 -3.18
N LYS A 145 15.95 -3.95 -3.35
CA LYS A 145 16.81 -3.13 -4.20
C LYS A 145 16.32 -3.17 -5.65
N LEU A 146 16.43 -2.05 -6.37
CA LEU A 146 16.23 -2.04 -7.81
C LEU A 146 17.51 -2.51 -8.49
N TYR A 147 17.38 -3.49 -9.38
CA TYR A 147 18.53 -3.96 -10.14
C TYR A 147 18.86 -2.98 -11.27
N ILE A 148 19.99 -2.29 -11.14
CA ILE A 148 20.45 -1.28 -12.08
C ILE A 148 21.33 -1.96 -13.14
N LYS A 149 20.79 -2.19 -14.34
CA LYS A 149 21.57 -2.74 -15.48
C LYS A 149 22.49 -1.71 -16.13
N HIS A 150 22.12 -0.43 -16.10
CA HIS A 150 22.83 0.65 -16.80
C HIS A 150 23.24 1.74 -15.82
N ARG A 151 24.45 2.32 -15.99
CA ARG A 151 24.89 3.47 -15.17
C ARG A 151 23.88 4.60 -15.30
N LEU A 152 23.33 5.04 -14.19
CA LEU A 152 22.35 6.14 -14.14
C LEU A 152 22.99 7.52 -14.33
N VAL A 153 24.27 7.63 -13.99
CA VAL A 153 25.08 8.83 -14.21
C VAL A 153 25.82 8.67 -15.54
N PRO A 154 25.73 9.65 -16.47
CA PRO A 154 26.51 9.63 -17.71
C PRO A 154 28.01 9.73 -17.40
N ASP A 155 28.87 9.07 -18.20
CA ASP A 155 30.33 9.12 -18.01
C ASP A 155 30.86 10.52 -18.37
N VAL A 156 30.85 11.42 -17.39
CA VAL A 156 31.55 12.70 -17.48
C VAL A 156 33.03 12.45 -17.19
N ARG A 157 33.94 13.09 -17.96
CA ARG A 157 35.41 13.00 -17.80
C ARG A 157 35.93 13.63 -16.48
N ALA A 158 35.33 13.28 -15.35
CA ALA A 158 35.64 13.82 -14.03
C ALA A 158 35.73 12.67 -13.01
N THR A 159 36.83 12.67 -12.28
CA THR A 159 37.39 11.61 -11.43
C THR A 159 36.58 11.20 -10.20
N LYS A 160 35.29 11.56 -10.04
CA LYS A 160 34.46 11.15 -8.89
C LYS A 160 32.96 11.08 -9.24
N VAL A 161 32.53 10.06 -9.98
CA VAL A 161 31.10 9.72 -10.08
C VAL A 161 30.68 9.02 -8.78
N PRO A 162 29.73 9.57 -7.99
CA PRO A 162 29.29 8.91 -6.78
C PRO A 162 28.60 7.59 -7.12
N ASN A 163 29.02 6.51 -6.48
CA ASN A 163 28.43 5.20 -6.67
C ASN A 163 27.04 5.20 -6.00
N ILE A 164 25.98 5.31 -6.81
CA ILE A 164 24.59 5.36 -6.31
C ILE A 164 23.91 3.99 -6.37
N SER A 165 23.03 3.74 -5.40
CA SER A 165 22.09 2.62 -5.37
C SER A 165 20.66 3.15 -5.37
N LEU A 166 19.77 2.44 -6.05
CA LEU A 166 18.34 2.71 -6.06
C LEU A 166 17.62 1.66 -5.23
N VAL A 167 16.74 2.11 -4.34
CA VAL A 167 15.89 1.25 -3.52
C VAL A 167 14.43 1.66 -3.70
N LEU A 168 13.53 0.68 -3.68
CA LEU A 168 12.10 0.98 -3.58
C LEU A 168 11.75 1.23 -2.13
N SER A 169 11.15 2.38 -1.85
CA SER A 169 10.51 2.65 -0.56
C SER A 169 9.00 2.67 -0.70
N THR A 170 8.32 2.41 0.41
CA THR A 170 6.86 2.33 0.47
C THR A 170 6.34 3.32 1.50
N LYS A 171 5.34 4.08 1.09
CA LYS A 171 4.57 4.96 1.97
C LYS A 171 3.15 4.45 2.07
N MET A 172 2.69 4.28 3.31
CA MET A 172 1.36 3.72 3.57
C MET A 172 0.24 4.61 3.02
N PRO A 173 -0.92 4.06 2.67
CA PRO A 173 -2.02 4.84 2.07
C PRO A 173 -2.39 6.06 2.90
N VAL A 174 -2.76 7.11 2.16
CA VAL A 174 -3.46 8.27 2.71
C VAL A 174 -4.93 7.92 2.81
N VAL A 175 -5.54 8.20 3.95
CA VAL A 175 -6.94 7.86 4.23
C VAL A 175 -7.59 9.06 4.92
N PHE A 176 -8.82 9.39 4.51
CA PHE A 176 -9.63 10.39 5.19
C PHE A 176 -9.94 9.96 6.63
N ASP A 177 -9.80 10.92 7.54
CA ASP A 177 -10.39 10.81 8.86
C ASP A 177 -11.89 11.02 8.73
N ARG A 178 -12.65 9.92 8.80
CA ARG A 178 -14.11 9.94 8.64
C ARG A 178 -14.84 10.61 9.80
N LYS A 179 -14.17 10.82 10.93
CA LYS A 179 -14.75 11.49 12.10
C LYS A 179 -14.49 12.99 12.06
N GLU A 180 -13.32 13.38 11.56
CA GLU A 180 -12.92 14.79 11.49
C GLU A 180 -13.21 15.46 10.14
N SER A 181 -13.54 14.68 9.10
CA SER A 181 -14.02 15.22 7.83
C SER A 181 -15.52 15.45 7.88
N VAL A 182 -15.96 16.70 7.79
CA VAL A 182 -17.35 17.12 8.00
C VAL A 182 -17.75 18.14 6.93
N ALA A 183 -18.97 18.02 6.42
CA ALA A 183 -19.58 19.03 5.57
C ALA A 183 -20.49 19.93 6.40
N HIS A 184 -20.49 21.21 6.04
CA HIS A 184 -21.33 22.26 6.57
C HIS A 184 -22.28 22.75 5.47
N LYS A 185 -22.96 23.88 5.69
CA LYS A 185 -23.92 24.47 4.74
C LYS A 185 -23.38 24.63 3.32
N ASP A 186 -22.25 25.29 3.16
CA ASP A 186 -21.67 25.68 1.86
C ASP A 186 -20.16 25.41 1.79
N TRP A 187 -19.64 24.60 2.70
CA TRP A 187 -18.23 24.25 2.74
C TRP A 187 -18.01 22.89 3.42
N ALA A 188 -16.82 22.33 3.28
CA ALA A 188 -16.44 21.10 3.97
C ALA A 188 -15.02 21.19 4.52
N THR A 189 -14.86 20.70 5.75
CA THR A 189 -13.56 20.40 6.35
C THR A 189 -13.17 18.98 6.01
N LEU A 190 -11.98 18.79 5.46
CA LEU A 190 -11.46 17.47 5.10
C LEU A 190 -10.12 17.26 5.81
N LYS A 191 -10.00 16.15 6.54
CA LYS A 191 -8.77 15.76 7.24
C LYS A 191 -8.38 14.35 6.82
N TRP A 192 -7.09 14.12 6.67
CA TRP A 192 -6.55 12.80 6.36
C TRP A 192 -5.27 12.51 7.13
N PHE A 193 -4.88 11.24 7.14
CA PHE A 193 -3.64 10.79 7.74
C PHE A 193 -2.99 9.71 6.90
N SER A 194 -1.66 9.58 7.04
CA SER A 194 -0.95 8.39 6.60
C SER A 194 -0.85 7.41 7.76
N THR A 195 -1.16 6.14 7.49
CA THR A 195 -1.27 5.09 8.51
C THR A 195 0.03 4.74 9.24
N SER A 196 1.21 5.27 8.85
CA SER A 196 2.46 4.91 9.54
C SER A 196 3.60 5.95 9.57
N GLN A 197 3.42 7.21 9.17
CA GLN A 197 4.51 8.18 9.32
C GLN A 197 4.05 9.64 9.34
N ARG A 198 4.61 10.43 10.27
CA ARG A 198 4.61 11.90 10.21
C ARG A 198 5.72 12.35 9.26
N SER A 199 5.43 12.34 7.97
CA SER A 199 6.29 12.95 6.95
C SER A 199 6.06 14.46 6.93
N GLN A 200 7.11 15.25 7.17
CA GLN A 200 7.00 16.71 7.36
C GLN A 200 6.76 17.51 6.06
N HIS A 201 6.85 16.87 4.87
CA HIS A 201 6.77 17.57 3.58
C HIS A 201 6.15 16.65 2.49
N GLU A 202 4.87 16.31 2.63
CA GLU A 202 4.13 15.63 1.56
C GLU A 202 3.20 16.61 0.84
N GLN A 203 3.05 16.40 -0.47
CA GLN A 203 2.03 17.06 -1.27
C GLN A 203 0.94 16.04 -1.58
N TYR A 204 -0.30 16.49 -1.47
CA TYR A 204 -1.51 15.73 -1.74
C TYR A 204 -2.28 16.39 -2.87
N GLU A 205 -2.94 15.56 -3.66
CA GLU A 205 -3.96 16.00 -4.61
C GLU A 205 -5.32 15.67 -4.03
N LEU A 206 -6.11 16.72 -3.84
CA LEU A 206 -7.49 16.64 -3.37
C LEU A 206 -8.39 17.02 -4.53
N SER A 207 -9.29 16.13 -4.92
CA SER A 207 -10.37 16.47 -5.86
C SER A 207 -11.72 16.30 -5.22
N PHE A 208 -12.68 17.09 -5.70
CA PHE A 208 -14.07 16.98 -5.30
C PHE A 208 -14.97 17.02 -6.53
N ARG A 209 -16.11 16.34 -6.42
CA ARG A 209 -17.11 16.29 -7.48
C ARG A 209 -18.49 16.18 -6.88
N LEU A 210 -19.41 17.01 -7.38
CA LEU A 210 -20.83 16.91 -7.08
C LEU A 210 -21.40 15.59 -7.62
N LEU A 211 -22.06 14.82 -6.75
CA LEU A 211 -22.84 13.64 -7.12
C LEU A 211 -24.24 14.12 -7.51
N ALA A 212 -24.47 14.24 -8.82
CA ALA A 212 -25.67 14.90 -9.33
C ALA A 212 -26.97 14.16 -8.98
N HIS A 213 -28.00 14.94 -8.61
CA HIS A 213 -29.42 14.59 -8.68
C HIS A 213 -30.16 15.60 -9.57
N GLY A 214 -29.76 15.75 -10.83
CA GLY A 214 -30.45 16.64 -11.78
C GLY A 214 -29.67 16.96 -13.05
N THR A 215 -30.40 17.30 -14.12
CA THR A 215 -29.86 17.58 -15.47
C THR A 215 -29.11 18.91 -15.59
N GLN A 216 -29.18 19.79 -14.59
CA GLN A 216 -28.72 21.19 -14.69
C GLN A 216 -27.43 21.52 -13.89
N GLU A 217 -26.94 20.63 -13.03
CA GLU A 217 -25.82 20.90 -12.09
C GLU A 217 -24.50 20.22 -12.48
N ARG A 218 -24.21 20.10 -13.77
CA ARG A 218 -23.18 19.16 -14.29
C ARG A 218 -21.70 19.52 -14.02
N SER A 219 -21.35 20.56 -13.27
CA SER A 219 -19.97 21.08 -13.31
C SER A 219 -19.34 21.50 -11.97
N HIS A 220 -19.93 21.16 -10.81
CA HIS A 220 -19.26 21.48 -9.55
C HIS A 220 -18.17 20.45 -9.21
N CYS A 221 -16.95 20.71 -9.66
CA CYS A 221 -15.76 19.93 -9.36
C CYS A 221 -14.51 20.80 -9.27
N GLY A 222 -13.46 20.26 -8.66
CA GLY A 222 -12.16 20.94 -8.58
C GLY A 222 -11.04 19.99 -8.19
N LEU A 223 -9.82 20.45 -8.41
CA LEU A 223 -8.57 19.78 -8.05
C LEU A 223 -7.66 20.79 -7.34
N LEU A 224 -7.13 20.39 -6.19
CA LEU A 224 -6.30 21.21 -5.31
C LEU A 224 -5.02 20.44 -4.98
N THR A 225 -3.88 21.12 -4.98
CA THR A 225 -2.63 20.59 -4.43
C THR A 225 -2.43 21.16 -3.03
N VAL A 226 -2.29 20.28 -2.03
CA VAL A 226 -2.26 20.65 -0.61
C VAL A 226 -1.01 20.08 0.05
N THR A 227 -0.29 20.88 0.83
CA THR A 227 0.91 20.45 1.60
C THR A 227 0.61 20.12 3.06
N SER A 228 -0.63 20.34 3.49
CA SER A 228 -1.16 20.01 4.82
C SER A 228 -1.93 18.70 4.78
N ASN A 229 -2.20 18.11 5.95
CA ASN A 229 -3.06 16.94 6.10
C ASN A 229 -4.54 17.31 6.32
N MET A 230 -4.89 18.57 6.04
CA MET A 230 -6.22 19.13 6.19
C MET A 230 -6.46 20.19 5.11
N CYS A 231 -7.69 20.30 4.62
CA CYS A 231 -8.11 21.31 3.66
C CYS A 231 -9.59 21.67 3.86
N GLU A 232 -9.92 22.94 3.69
CA GLU A 232 -11.29 23.42 3.63
C GLU A 232 -11.66 23.73 2.18
N ILE A 233 -12.79 23.20 1.73
CA ILE A 233 -13.36 23.50 0.41
C ILE A 233 -14.58 24.38 0.63
N GLN A 234 -14.50 25.62 0.14
CA GLN A 234 -15.54 26.64 0.26
C GLN A 234 -16.43 26.67 -0.99
N ASN A 235 -17.56 27.39 -0.91
CA ASN A 235 -18.51 27.61 -2.01
C ASN A 235 -19.13 26.32 -2.59
N LEU A 236 -19.35 25.31 -1.77
CA LEU A 236 -20.15 24.14 -2.12
C LEU A 236 -21.63 24.52 -2.15
N LEU A 237 -22.41 23.82 -2.98
CA LEU A 237 -23.86 24.00 -3.03
C LEU A 237 -24.50 23.39 -1.77
N PRO A 238 -25.42 24.09 -1.08
CA PRO A 238 -26.19 23.53 0.02
C PRO A 238 -27.11 22.38 -0.40
N ASP A 239 -27.42 21.48 0.54
CA ASP A 239 -28.24 20.27 0.33
C ASP A 239 -27.79 19.41 -0.87
N ARG A 240 -26.47 19.21 -1.00
CA ARG A 240 -25.87 18.44 -2.09
C ARG A 240 -24.82 17.46 -1.59
N ALA A 241 -24.75 16.31 -2.25
CA ALA A 241 -23.77 15.28 -1.95
C ALA A 241 -22.53 15.45 -2.83
N TYR A 242 -21.37 15.50 -2.20
CA TYR A 242 -20.08 15.60 -2.88
C TYR A 242 -19.24 14.37 -2.57
N GLU A 243 -18.60 13.83 -3.60
CA GLU A 243 -17.50 12.89 -3.46
C GLU A 243 -16.18 13.67 -3.41
N PHE A 244 -15.39 13.41 -2.38
CA PHE A 244 -14.05 13.94 -2.21
C PHE A 244 -13.06 12.78 -2.32
N THR A 245 -11.94 13.01 -3.01
CA THR A 245 -10.88 12.01 -3.16
C THR A 245 -9.52 12.60 -2.82
N VAL A 246 -8.71 11.87 -2.07
CA VAL A 246 -7.34 12.27 -1.71
C VAL A 246 -6.33 11.22 -2.16
N ARG A 247 -5.23 11.68 -2.75
CA ARG A 247 -4.05 10.87 -3.08
C ARG A 247 -2.77 11.66 -2.86
N ARG A 248 -1.60 11.01 -2.92
CA ARG A 248 -0.36 11.76 -2.96
C ARG A 248 -0.23 12.43 -4.32
N ALA A 249 0.38 13.62 -4.34
CA ALA A 249 0.70 14.27 -5.59
C ALA A 249 1.79 13.48 -6.33
N GLU A 250 1.73 13.48 -7.66
CA GLU A 250 2.79 12.86 -8.47
C GLU A 250 4.11 13.59 -8.22
N THR A 251 5.11 12.87 -7.72
CA THR A 251 6.47 13.38 -7.59
C THR A 251 7.39 12.71 -8.59
N TYR A 252 8.53 13.35 -8.88
CA TYR A 252 9.49 12.81 -9.82
C TYR A 252 9.96 11.39 -9.45
N SER A 253 9.99 11.04 -8.15
CA SER A 253 10.39 9.72 -7.64
C SER A 253 9.26 8.72 -7.46
N LEU A 254 7.99 9.09 -7.68
CA LEU A 254 6.83 8.19 -7.54
C LEU A 254 6.82 7.14 -8.65
N VAL A 255 6.74 5.87 -8.29
CA VAL A 255 6.91 4.72 -9.20
C VAL A 255 5.61 3.96 -9.38
N TYR A 256 4.84 3.83 -8.31
CA TYR A 256 3.58 3.11 -8.31
C TYR A 256 2.63 3.77 -7.31
N GLU A 257 1.50 4.24 -7.80
CA GLU A 257 0.37 4.67 -7.00
C GLU A 257 -0.90 4.37 -7.77
N GLN A 258 -1.72 3.46 -7.24
CA GLN A 258 -3.03 3.12 -7.80
C GLN A 258 -4.17 3.61 -6.91
N TRP A 259 -3.87 3.93 -5.65
CA TRP A 259 -4.86 4.19 -4.63
C TRP A 259 -5.14 5.70 -4.47
N HIS A 260 -6.42 5.99 -4.31
CA HIS A 260 -6.94 7.22 -3.72
C HIS A 260 -7.99 6.78 -2.70
N ASP A 261 -8.10 7.50 -1.58
CA ASP A 261 -9.23 7.31 -0.68
C ASP A 261 -10.36 8.26 -1.07
N SER A 262 -11.60 7.81 -0.90
CA SER A 262 -12.79 8.61 -1.20
C SER A 262 -13.77 8.69 -0.04
N ILE A 263 -14.37 9.85 0.17
CA ILE A 263 -15.44 10.09 1.15
C ILE A 263 -16.57 10.86 0.50
N THR A 264 -17.80 10.49 0.81
CA THR A 264 -18.99 11.24 0.40
C THR A 264 -19.53 12.01 1.59
N LEU A 265 -19.68 13.33 1.44
CA LEU A 265 -20.30 14.19 2.45
C LEU A 265 -21.46 14.95 1.82
N LYS A 266 -22.53 15.14 2.60
CA LYS A 266 -23.71 15.92 2.19
C LYS A 266 -23.68 17.25 2.92
N THR A 267 -23.78 18.35 2.19
CA THR A 267 -23.91 19.69 2.75
C THR A 267 -25.29 19.89 3.39
N GLU A 268 -25.37 20.77 4.38
CA GLU A 268 -26.61 21.03 5.12
C GLU A 268 -27.62 21.82 4.27
N THR A 269 -28.90 21.74 4.63
CA THR A 269 -29.97 22.51 3.97
C THR A 269 -29.86 24.00 4.31
N ASN A 270 -30.34 24.84 3.39
CA ASN A 270 -30.41 26.27 3.65
C ASN A 270 -31.60 26.57 4.59
N PRO A 271 -31.40 27.15 5.79
CA PRO A 271 -32.50 27.44 6.72
C PRO A 271 -33.57 28.39 6.14
N ASP A 272 -33.24 29.14 5.08
CA ASP A 272 -34.15 30.10 4.47
C ASP A 272 -35.26 29.45 3.61
N GLN A 273 -35.22 28.14 3.35
CA GLN A 273 -36.28 27.42 2.62
C GLN A 273 -37.38 26.84 3.52
N ASP A 274 -37.15 26.71 4.82
CA ASP A 274 -38.14 26.16 5.78
C ASP A 274 -39.10 27.23 6.35
N MET A 275 -38.85 28.52 6.06
CA MET A 275 -39.68 29.63 6.54
C MET A 275 -40.79 30.07 5.56
N GLU A 276 -40.81 29.59 4.32
CA GLU A 276 -41.84 29.97 3.33
C GLU A 276 -43.07 29.06 3.29
N SER A 277 -43.10 27.98 4.09
CA SER A 277 -44.25 27.06 4.16
C SER A 277 -44.94 27.04 5.52
N SER A 278 -45.33 28.22 6.03
CA SER A 278 -46.37 28.32 7.06
C SER A 278 -47.37 29.39 6.66
N PRO A 279 -48.55 29.01 6.11
CA PRO A 279 -49.68 29.91 6.07
C PRO A 279 -50.23 30.05 7.49
N CYS A 280 -50.28 31.28 8.00
CA CYS A 280 -51.12 31.59 9.14
C CYS A 280 -52.59 31.41 8.71
N GLU A 281 -53.28 30.43 9.30
CA GLU A 281 -54.73 30.46 9.52
C GLU A 281 -55.00 30.76 11.01
#